data_AF-A0A0B1SGK2-F1
#
_entry.id   AF-A0A0B1SGK2-F1
#
_cell.length_a   1.000
_cell.length_b   1.000
_cell.length_c   1.000
_cell.angle_alpha   90.00
_cell.angle_beta   90.00
_cell.angle_gamma   90.00
#
_symmetry.space_group_name_H-M   'P 1'
#
loop_
_entity.id
_entity.type
_entity.pdbx_description
1 polymer ?
#
loop_
_entity_poly.entity_id
_entity_poly.type
_entity_poly.pdbx_seq_one_letter_code
_entity_poly.pdbx_strand_id
1 'polypeptide(L)'
;MLDTTEDESLVEEGLAREITNRIQKLRKAAKLVSTDAAVVYCVVKPSSSQLASVVASHKDKIEDATGTPVRLETLPADKRATVSNISTVKDAEVSVSFLIHLLLSDLE
;
A
#
# COMPACT_ATOMS: atom_id res chain seq x y z
N MET A 1 10.42 33.43 -12.32
CA MET A 1 10.33 32.51 -11.16
C MET A 1 10.06 31.15 -11.75
N LEU A 2 10.83 30.14 -11.38
CA LEU A 2 10.67 28.78 -11.90
C LEU A 2 9.52 28.15 -11.09
N ASP A 3 8.47 27.66 -11.74
CA ASP A 3 7.30 27.06 -11.08
C ASP A 3 7.63 25.65 -10.56
N THR A 4 8.31 25.58 -9.41
CA THR A 4 8.74 24.31 -8.79
C THR A 4 7.58 23.49 -8.20
N THR A 5 6.37 24.07 -8.11
CA THR A 5 5.18 23.40 -7.56
C THR A 5 4.65 22.30 -8.48
N GLU A 6 4.73 22.48 -9.80
CA GLU A 6 4.31 21.44 -10.76
C GLU A 6 5.24 20.22 -10.65
N ASP A 7 6.54 20.44 -10.53
CA ASP A 7 7.53 19.37 -10.36
C ASP A 7 7.28 18.55 -9.08
N GLU A 8 6.96 19.21 -7.96
CA GLU A 8 6.64 18.52 -6.71
C GLU A 8 5.38 17.65 -6.84
N SER A 9 4.33 18.16 -7.48
CA SER A 9 3.08 17.41 -7.68
C SER A 9 3.28 16.14 -8.53
N LEU A 10 4.13 16.22 -9.57
CA LEU A 10 4.48 15.07 -10.42
C LEU A 10 5.28 14.02 -9.64
N VAL A 11 6.18 14.46 -8.75
CA VAL A 11 6.93 13.56 -7.87
C VAL A 11 5.99 12.84 -6.91
N GLU A 12 5.03 13.55 -6.30
CA GLU A 12 4.05 12.95 -5.40
C GLU A 12 3.16 11.92 -6.12
N GLU A 13 2.68 12.25 -7.32
CA GLU A 13 1.91 11.32 -8.13
C GLU A 13 2.72 10.06 -8.47
N GLY A 14 4.00 10.23 -8.83
CA GLY A 14 4.92 9.13 -9.09
C GLY A 14 5.09 8.19 -7.88
N LEU A 15 5.26 8.77 -6.69
CA LEU A 15 5.38 8.01 -5.43
C LEU A 15 4.07 7.27 -5.09
N ALA A 16 2.92 7.91 -5.25
CA ALA A 16 1.62 7.27 -5.04
C ALA A 16 1.40 6.10 -6.01
N ARG A 17 1.81 6.27 -7.28
CA ARG A 17 1.74 5.23 -8.31
C ARG A 17 2.67 4.07 -8.00
N GLU A 18 3.84 4.33 -7.43
CA GLU A 18 4.76 3.27 -7.01
C GLU A 18 4.16 2.38 -5.90
N ILE A 19 3.52 2.99 -4.90
CA ILE A 19 2.83 2.26 -3.83
C ILE A 19 1.64 1.46 -4.36
N THR A 20 0.84 2.08 -5.22
CA THR A 20 -0.28 1.42 -5.90
C THR A 20 0.20 0.15 -6.64
N ASN A 21 1.26 0.28 -7.44
CA ASN A 21 1.83 -0.84 -8.19
C ASN A 21 2.34 -1.96 -7.27
N ARG A 22 2.94 -1.63 -6.11
CA ARG A 22 3.43 -2.61 -5.13
C ARG A 22 2.29 -3.39 -4.50
N ILE A 23 1.23 -2.70 -4.08
CA ILE A 23 0.02 -3.33 -3.53
C ILE A 23 -0.62 -4.25 -4.58
N GLN A 24 -0.78 -3.79 -5.83
CA GLN A 24 -1.32 -4.60 -6.92
C GLN A 24 -0.45 -5.83 -7.23
N LYS A 25 0.89 -5.71 -7.22
CA LYS A 25 1.82 -6.84 -7.41
C LYS A 25 1.67 -7.88 -6.30
N LEU A 26 1.57 -7.44 -5.05
CA LEU A 26 1.35 -8.33 -3.91
C LEU A 26 0.00 -9.06 -4.00
N ARG A 27 -1.05 -8.35 -4.41
CA ARG A 27 -2.39 -8.92 -4.64
C ARG A 27 -2.33 -10.07 -5.65
N LYS A 28 -1.64 -9.86 -6.77
CA LYS A 28 -1.40 -10.89 -7.79
C LYS A 28 -0.57 -12.06 -7.27
N ALA A 29 0.48 -11.79 -6.48
CA ALA A 29 1.34 -12.83 -5.89
C ALA A 29 0.58 -13.73 -4.90
N ALA A 30 -0.38 -13.16 -4.17
CA ALA A 30 -1.30 -13.89 -3.31
C ALA A 30 -2.45 -14.58 -4.06
N LYS A 31 -2.49 -14.50 -5.40
CA LYS A 31 -3.55 -15.02 -6.26
C LYS A 31 -4.95 -14.47 -5.93
N LEU A 32 -5.00 -13.26 -5.39
CA LEU A 32 -6.25 -12.59 -5.04
C LEU A 32 -6.97 -12.07 -6.30
N VAL A 33 -8.24 -12.40 -6.43
CA VAL A 33 -9.16 -11.86 -7.45
C VAL A 33 -9.85 -10.60 -6.94
N SER A 34 -10.49 -9.82 -7.82
CA SER A 34 -11.15 -8.55 -7.47
C SER A 34 -12.27 -8.67 -6.43
N THR A 35 -12.83 -9.86 -6.25
CA THR A 35 -13.89 -10.14 -5.28
C THR A 35 -13.36 -10.52 -3.90
N ASP A 36 -12.06 -10.83 -3.77
CA ASP A 36 -11.50 -11.26 -2.50
C ASP A 36 -11.38 -10.08 -1.54
N ALA A 37 -11.97 -10.24 -0.35
CA ALA A 37 -11.86 -9.27 0.73
C ALA A 37 -10.47 -9.37 1.38
N ALA A 38 -9.63 -8.36 1.15
CA ALA A 38 -8.34 -8.23 1.79
C ALA A 38 -8.14 -6.82 2.35
N VAL A 39 -7.29 -6.70 3.37
CA VAL A 39 -6.85 -5.42 3.93
C VAL A 39 -5.33 -5.35 3.82
N VAL A 40 -4.81 -4.21 3.39
CA VAL A 40 -3.36 -3.98 3.33
C VAL A 40 -2.92 -3.06 4.46
N TYR A 41 -1.93 -3.50 5.22
CA TYR A 41 -1.23 -2.73 6.24
C TYR A 41 0.04 -2.16 5.63
N CYS A 42 0.18 -0.85 5.61
CA CYS A 42 1.28 -0.13 5.00
C CYS A 42 1.98 0.73 6.04
N VAL A 43 3.27 0.51 6.22
CA VAL A 43 4.12 1.26 7.15
C VAL A 43 5.28 1.85 6.38
N VAL A 44 5.46 3.17 6.49
CA VAL A 44 6.59 3.88 5.90
C VAL A 44 7.51 4.37 7.02
N LYS A 45 8.82 4.16 6.87
CA LYS A 45 9.85 4.64 7.79
C LYS A 45 10.98 5.38 7.04
N PRO A 46 11.40 6.56 7.49
CA PRO A 46 10.84 7.31 8.61
C PRO A 46 9.46 7.88 8.29
N SER A 47 8.61 8.07 9.31
CA SER A 47 7.28 8.66 9.16
C SER A 47 7.29 10.12 8.73
N SER A 48 8.44 10.79 8.86
CA SER A 48 8.69 12.15 8.35
C SER A 48 9.08 12.20 6.88
N SER A 49 9.19 11.05 6.20
CA SER A 49 9.56 11.02 4.78
C SER A 49 8.43 11.56 3.90
N GLN A 50 8.80 12.11 2.73
CA GLN A 50 7.83 12.51 1.69
C GLN A 50 6.94 11.34 1.28
N LEU A 51 7.46 10.11 1.27
CA LEU A 51 6.64 8.95 0.95
C LEU A 51 5.53 8.74 1.98
N ALA A 52 5.80 8.92 3.26
CA ALA A 52 4.79 8.77 4.31
C ALA A 52 3.66 9.80 4.15
N SER A 53 4.00 11.06 3.85
CA SER A 53 2.99 12.09 3.58
C SER A 53 2.20 11.79 2.31
N VAL A 54 2.86 11.37 1.22
CA VAL A 54 2.19 11.01 -0.04
C VAL A 54 1.22 9.85 0.16
N VAL A 55 1.64 8.79 0.85
CA VAL A 55 0.78 7.62 1.12
C VAL A 55 -0.43 8.01 1.95
N ALA A 56 -0.28 8.90 2.94
CA ALA A 56 -1.39 9.42 3.72
C ALA A 56 -2.34 10.27 2.88
N SER A 57 -1.82 11.23 2.11
CA SER A 57 -2.62 12.16 1.29
C SER A 57 -3.31 11.49 0.10
N HIS A 58 -2.71 10.43 -0.45
CA HIS A 58 -3.24 9.67 -1.60
C HIS A 58 -3.94 8.37 -1.19
N LYS A 59 -4.16 8.14 0.12
CA LYS A 59 -4.71 6.88 0.63
C LYS A 59 -5.96 6.44 -0.13
N ASP A 60 -6.95 7.31 -0.27
CA ASP A 60 -8.24 6.95 -0.88
C ASP A 60 -8.08 6.61 -2.37
N LYS A 61 -7.23 7.37 -3.09
CA LYS A 61 -6.88 7.05 -4.49
C LYS A 61 -6.18 5.70 -4.63
N ILE A 62 -5.30 5.36 -3.68
CA ILE A 62 -4.61 4.07 -3.64
C ILE A 62 -5.62 2.94 -3.34
N GLU A 63 -6.55 3.15 -2.39
CA GLU A 63 -7.62 2.19 -2.08
C GLU A 63 -8.49 1.93 -3.31
N ASP A 64 -8.94 2.98 -3.99
CA ASP A 64 -9.75 2.89 -5.21
C ASP A 64 -9.00 2.15 -6.34
N ALA A 65 -7.74 2.50 -6.58
CA ALA A 65 -6.94 1.90 -7.66
C ALA A 65 -6.54 0.44 -7.38
N THR A 66 -6.50 0.04 -6.12
CA THR A 66 -6.12 -1.33 -5.70
C THR A 66 -7.33 -2.20 -5.39
N GLY A 67 -8.51 -1.60 -5.21
CA GLY A 67 -9.71 -2.27 -4.69
C GLY A 67 -9.48 -2.85 -3.30
N THR A 68 -8.56 -2.29 -2.51
CA THR A 68 -8.12 -2.86 -1.24
C THR A 68 -8.03 -1.76 -0.18
N PRO A 69 -8.77 -1.85 0.94
CA PRO A 69 -8.60 -0.96 2.08
C PRO A 69 -7.16 -0.94 2.59
N VAL A 70 -6.62 0.27 2.78
CA VAL A 70 -5.26 0.54 3.25
C VAL A 70 -5.32 1.01 4.71
N ARG A 71 -4.49 0.42 5.55
CA ARG A 71 -4.28 0.79 6.96
C ARG A 71 -2.85 1.27 7.13
N LEU A 72 -2.68 2.51 7.60
CA LEU A 72 -1.36 3.14 7.76
C LEU A 72 -0.76 2.84 9.13
N GLU A 73 -0.77 1.56 9.48
CA GLU A 73 -0.35 1.05 10.77
C GLU A 73 0.34 -0.31 10.60
N THR A 74 1.05 -0.73 11.63
CA THR A 74 1.65 -2.07 11.67
C THR A 74 0.57 -3.13 11.76
N LEU A 75 0.75 -4.25 11.07
CA LEU A 75 -0.10 -5.42 11.24
C LEU A 75 -0.16 -5.79 12.74
N PRO A 76 -1.37 -5.98 13.30
CA PRO A 76 -1.53 -6.41 14.69
C PRO A 76 -0.79 -7.72 14.97
N ALA A 77 -0.18 -7.84 16.16
CA ALA A 77 0.64 -8.99 16.53
C ALA A 77 -0.13 -10.33 16.60
N ASP A 78 -1.46 -10.27 16.77
CA ASP A 78 -2.38 -11.40 16.78
C ASP A 78 -2.80 -11.86 15.37
N LYS A 79 -2.39 -11.13 14.32
CA LYS A 79 -2.71 -11.44 12.93
C LYS A 79 -1.45 -11.86 12.17
N ARG A 80 -1.62 -12.74 11.18
CA ARG A 80 -0.55 -13.19 10.29
C ARG A 80 -0.78 -12.66 8.88
N ALA A 81 0.22 -11.98 8.32
CA ALA A 81 0.16 -11.56 6.93
C ALA A 81 0.12 -12.79 6.02
N THR A 82 -0.75 -12.80 5.02
CA THR A 82 -0.74 -13.82 3.97
C THR A 82 0.46 -13.62 3.04
N VAL A 83 0.72 -12.36 2.68
CA VAL A 83 1.88 -11.97 1.90
C VAL A 83 2.37 -10.62 2.40
N SER A 84 3.69 -10.41 2.39
CA SER A 84 4.30 -9.15 2.76
C SER A 84 5.47 -8.81 1.84
N ASN A 85 5.72 -7.51 1.66
CA ASN A 85 6.92 -7.00 1.01
C ASN A 85 7.50 -5.86 1.83
N ILE A 86 8.81 -5.88 2.02
CA ILE A 86 9.57 -4.74 2.54
C ILE A 86 10.51 -4.32 1.43
N SER A 87 10.53 -3.02 1.12
CA SER A 87 11.38 -2.47 0.08
C SER A 87 11.64 -0.99 0.29
N THR A 88 12.72 -0.50 -0.29
CA THR A 88 13.09 0.91 -0.22
C THR A 88 12.51 1.68 -1.40
N VAL A 89 12.06 2.91 -1.16
CA VAL A 89 11.68 3.92 -2.17
C VAL A 89 12.45 5.18 -1.81
N LYS A 90 13.35 5.63 -2.70
CA LYS A 90 14.29 6.72 -2.39
C LYS A 90 15.02 6.42 -1.06
N ASP A 91 14.72 7.16 -0.01
CA ASP A 91 15.35 7.05 1.31
C ASP A 91 14.37 6.54 2.40
N ALA A 92 13.20 6.03 1.99
CA ALA A 92 12.19 5.50 2.89
C ALA A 92 12.00 4.00 2.69
N GLU A 93 11.95 3.26 3.80
CA GLU A 93 11.52 1.87 3.81
C GLU A 93 10.00 1.81 3.85
N VAL A 94 9.39 1.04 2.94
CA VAL A 94 7.97 0.72 3.00
C VAL A 94 7.78 -0.77 3.26
N SER A 95 6.98 -1.07 4.27
CA SER A 95 6.51 -2.40 4.61
C SER A 95 5.04 -2.51 4.26
N VAL A 96 4.69 -3.43 3.37
CA VAL A 96 3.33 -3.68 2.90
C VAL A 96 2.96 -5.11 3.25
N SER A 97 1.90 -5.30 4.04
CA SER A 97 1.45 -6.60 4.53
C SER A 97 -0.03 -6.80 4.24
N PHE A 98 -0.39 -7.89 3.57
CA PHE A 98 -1.77 -8.23 3.28
C PHE A 98 -2.34 -9.16 4.34
N LEU A 99 -3.55 -8.86 4.79
CA LEU A 99 -4.39 -9.73 5.59
C LEU A 99 -5.64 -10.07 4.78
N ILE A 100 -5.75 -11.33 4.35
CA ILE A 100 -6.94 -11.83 3.66
C ILE A 100 -7.97 -12.24 4.71
N HIS A 101 -9.23 -11.80 4.55
CA HIS A 101 -10.33 -12.44 5.26
C HIS A 101 -10.67 -13.71 4.49
N LEU A 102 -10.14 -14.85 4.92
CA LEU A 102 -10.67 -16.12 4.45
C LEU A 102 -12.12 -16.22 4.95
N LEU A 103 -13.06 -15.98 4.05
CA LEU A 103 -14.37 -16.59 4.14
C LEU A 103 -14.10 -18.10 4.05
N LEU A 104 -14.32 -18.81 5.15
CA LEU A 104 -14.46 -20.26 5.16
C LEU A 104 -15.61 -20.60 4.20
N SER A 105 -15.30 -20.80 2.93
CA SER A 105 -16.28 -21.15 1.90
C SER A 105 -15.75 -22.17 0.89
N ASP A 106 -14.73 -22.94 1.28
CA ASP A 106 -14.28 -24.14 0.57
C ASP A 106 -14.29 -25.35 1.53
N LEU A 107 -15.40 -25.55 2.23
CA LEU A 107 -15.71 -26.81 2.90
C LEU A 107 -17.18 -27.18 2.65
N GLU A 108 -17.51 -27.42 1.38
CA GLU A 108 -18.65 -28.24 0.97
C GLU A 108 -18.22 -29.21 -0.13
#